data_AF-A0A1A6Y1H1-F1
#
_entry.id   AF-A0A1A6Y1H1-F1
#
_cell.length_a   1.000
_cell.length_b   1.000
_cell.length_c   1.000
_cell.angle_alpha   90.00
_cell.angle_beta   90.00
_cell.angle_gamma   90.00
#
_symmetry.space_group_name_H-M   'P 1'
#
loop_
_entity.id
_entity.type
_entity.pdbx_description
1 polymer ?
#
loop_
_entity_poly.entity_id
_entity_poly.type
_entity_poly.pdbx_seq_one_letter_code
_entity_poly.pdbx_strand_id
1 'polypeptide(L)' 'MNSFEKERRRVPVSLLPVIAQTPETTFDALVAQDAAPAPTAAPKQRGPQKKIRQQLEQIEALSPVKQRVITQLIDW' A
#
# COMPACT_ATOMS: atom_id res chain seq x y z
N MET A 1 -14.14 25.77 14.40
CA MET A 1 -14.61 24.57 13.70
C MET A 1 -14.85 24.91 12.23
N ASN A 2 -13.98 24.44 11.36
CA ASN A 2 -13.93 24.76 9.92
C ASN A 2 -15.07 24.06 9.14
N SER A 3 -15.37 24.51 7.92
CA SER A 3 -16.43 23.93 7.07
C SER A 3 -16.16 22.47 6.68
N PHE A 4 -14.90 22.06 6.61
CA PHE A 4 -14.48 20.69 6.28
C PHE A 4 -14.74 19.71 7.43
N GLU A 5 -14.64 20.17 8.68
CA GLU A 5 -14.92 19.36 9.87
C GLU A 5 -16.42 19.13 10.08
N LYS A 6 -17.26 20.01 9.51
CA LYS A 6 -18.73 19.94 9.62
C LYS A 6 -19.40 19.24 8.44
N GLU A 7 -18.64 18.53 7.62
CA GLU A 7 -19.10 17.90 6.37
C GLU A 7 -19.74 18.87 5.37
N ARG A 8 -19.59 20.19 5.55
CA ARG A 8 -20.19 21.20 4.67
C ARG A 8 -19.44 21.37 3.36
N ARG A 9 -18.20 20.85 3.27
CA ARG A 9 -17.39 20.84 2.06
C ARG A 9 -16.67 19.51 1.92
N ARG A 10 -16.74 18.94 0.72
CA ARG A 10 -15.98 17.74 0.35
C ARG A 10 -14.51 18.11 0.15
N VAL A 11 -13.62 17.19 0.50
CA VAL A 11 -12.18 17.29 0.22
C VAL A 11 -11.88 16.57 -1.10
N PRO A 12 -11.15 17.18 -2.05
CA PRO A 12 -10.70 16.49 -3.26
C PRO A 12 -9.86 15.26 -2.92
N VAL A 13 -10.13 14.13 -3.60
CA VAL A 13 -9.40 12.87 -3.37
C VAL A 13 -7.89 13.02 -3.58
N SER A 14 -7.49 13.87 -4.52
CA SER A 14 -6.08 14.18 -4.80
C SER A 14 -5.33 14.85 -3.64
N LEU A 15 -6.04 15.49 -2.69
CA LEU A 15 -5.42 16.14 -1.54
C LEU A 15 -5.30 15.22 -0.33
N LEU A 16 -5.98 14.07 -0.32
CA LEU A 16 -5.97 13.14 0.81
C LEU A 16 -4.56 12.60 1.15
N PRO A 17 -3.67 12.28 0.18
CA PRO A 17 -2.30 11.88 0.48
C PRO A 17 -1.46 12.97 1.14
N VAL A 18 -1.74 14.25 0.83
CA VAL A 18 -1.04 15.39 1.43
C VAL A 18 -1.54 15.60 2.87
N ILE A 19 -2.84 15.48 3.09
CA ILE A 19 -3.47 15.61 4.41
C ILE A 19 -3.01 14.49 5.34
N ALA A 20 -2.74 13.29 4.83
CA ALA A 20 -2.29 12.14 5.63
C ALA A 20 -0.89 12.31 6.24
N GLN A 21 -0.05 13.18 5.66
CA GLN A 21 1.33 13.40 6.14
C GLN A 21 1.37 14.14 7.48
N THR A 22 0.52 15.16 7.65
CA THR A 22 0.52 15.99 8.86
C THR A 22 0.20 15.20 10.15
N PRO A 23 -0.78 14.29 10.18
CA PRO A 23 -1.04 13.42 11.33
C PRO A 23 -0.25 12.11 11.30
N GLU A 24 0.74 11.96 10.41
CA GLU A 24 1.55 10.73 10.25
C GLU A 24 0.69 9.46 10.08
N THR A 25 -0.37 9.55 9.28
CA THR A 25 -1.32 8.44 9.05
C THR A 25 -1.33 8.01 7.59
N THR A 26 -2.11 6.97 7.26
CA THR A 26 -2.27 6.50 5.88
C THR A 26 -3.58 6.99 5.27
N PHE A 27 -3.63 7.02 3.94
CA PHE A 27 -4.87 7.30 3.22
C PHE A 27 -6.03 6.39 3.68
N ASP A 28 -5.76 5.09 3.80
CA ASP A 28 -6.77 4.11 4.24
C ASP A 28 -7.29 4.44 5.64
N ALA A 29 -6.41 4.89 6.54
CA ALA A 29 -6.80 5.29 7.89
C ALA A 29 -7.64 6.58 7.92
N LEU A 30 -7.44 7.52 6.97
CA LEU A 30 -8.26 8.72 6.86
C LEU A 30 -9.68 8.46 6.35
N VAL A 31 -9.85 7.46 5.48
CA VAL A 31 -11.11 7.19 4.75
C VAL A 31 -11.90 6.04 5.37
N ALA A 32 -11.30 5.30 6.33
CA ALA A 32 -11.96 4.23 7.05
C ALA A 32 -13.25 4.73 7.73
N GLN A 33 -14.39 4.12 7.39
CA GLN A 33 -15.71 4.47 7.94
C GLN A 33 -15.94 3.89 9.33
N ASP A 34 -15.21 2.84 9.66
CA ASP A 34 -15.14 2.27 11.00
C ASP A 34 -13.72 2.50 11.53
N ALA A 35 -13.60 2.96 12.78
CA ALA A 35 -12.35 2.99 13.51
C ALA A 35 -11.89 1.54 13.81
N ALA A 36 -11.57 0.78 12.75
CA ALA A 36 -10.82 -0.45 12.88
C ALA A 36 -9.47 -0.07 13.52
N PRO A 37 -9.03 -0.83 14.53
CA PRO A 37 -7.86 -0.47 15.31
C PRO A 37 -6.66 -0.25 14.39
N ALA A 38 -5.89 0.78 14.73
CA ALA A 38 -4.65 1.19 14.09
C ALA A 38 -3.81 -0.01 13.61
N PRO A 39 -3.05 0.13 12.49
CA PRO A 39 -2.22 -0.94 11.97
C PRO A 39 -0.95 -1.12 12.83
N THR A 40 -1.09 -1.41 14.11
CA THR A 40 -0.06 -2.11 14.90
C THR A 40 -0.09 -3.60 14.59
N ALA A 41 -1.16 -4.09 13.96
CA ALA A 41 -1.20 -5.43 13.39
C ALA A 41 -0.57 -5.37 11.98
N ALA A 42 0.59 -6.00 11.83
CA ALA A 42 1.22 -6.28 10.55
C ALA A 42 0.17 -6.64 9.47
N PRO A 43 0.33 -6.14 8.23
CA PRO A 43 -0.68 -6.28 7.19
C PRO A 43 -1.11 -7.74 7.09
N LYS A 44 -2.38 -8.01 7.40
CA LYS A 44 -2.98 -9.33 7.35
C LYS A 44 -2.93 -9.79 5.90
N GLN A 45 -1.85 -10.51 5.57
CA GLN A 45 -1.51 -10.95 4.23
C GLN A 45 -2.69 -11.72 3.65
N ARG A 46 -3.44 -11.09 2.76
CA ARG A 46 -4.55 -11.71 2.06
C ARG A 46 -3.97 -12.74 1.06
N GLY A 47 -4.45 -13.98 1.15
CA GLY A 47 -4.10 -15.06 0.23
C GLY A 47 -2.76 -15.75 0.51
N PRO A 48 -2.44 -16.84 -0.24
CA PRO A 48 -1.22 -17.63 -0.03
C PRO A 48 0.05 -16.85 -0.44
N GLN A 49 0.46 -15.89 0.39
CA GLN A 49 1.67 -15.08 0.22
C GLN A 49 2.96 -15.90 0.19
N LYS A 50 2.93 -17.16 0.64
CA LYS A 50 4.12 -18.00 0.70
C LYS A 50 4.73 -18.25 -0.68
N LYS A 51 3.92 -18.51 -1.70
CA LYS A 51 4.43 -18.91 -3.03
C LYS A 51 5.12 -17.75 -3.76
N ILE A 52 4.50 -16.57 -3.81
CA ILE A 52 5.08 -15.40 -4.50
C ILE A 52 6.36 -14.95 -3.79
N ARG A 53 6.38 -14.92 -2.45
CA ARG A 53 7.61 -14.59 -1.70
C ARG A 53 8.73 -15.60 -1.96
N GLN A 54 8.43 -16.90 -1.93
CA GLN A 54 9.41 -17.94 -2.24
C GLN A 54 9.94 -17.82 -3.68
N GLN A 55 9.08 -17.46 -4.64
CA GLN A 55 9.49 -17.23 -6.02
C GLN A 55 10.42 -16.01 -6.13
N LEU A 56 10.13 -14.93 -5.42
CA LEU A 56 11.00 -13.74 -5.40
C LEU A 56 12.36 -14.05 -4.78
N GLU A 57 12.40 -14.73 -3.64
CA GLU A 57 13.66 -15.16 -2.99
C GLU A 57 14.50 -16.06 -3.92
N GLN A 58 13.84 -16.95 -4.68
CA GLN A 58 14.51 -17.77 -5.69
C GLN A 58 15.09 -16.93 -6.82
N ILE A 59 14.35 -15.94 -7.33
CA ILE A 59 14.79 -15.05 -8.41
C ILE A 59 15.97 -14.18 -7.96
N GLU A 60 15.93 -13.65 -6.74
CA GLU A 60 17.00 -12.85 -6.14
C GLU A 60 18.30 -13.66 -5.99
N ALA A 61 18.20 -14.96 -5.69
CA ALA A 61 19.35 -15.87 -5.60
C ALA A 61 19.92 -16.32 -6.96
N LEU A 62 19.28 -15.98 -8.09
CA LEU A 62 19.78 -16.33 -9.42
C LEU A 62 20.93 -15.40 -9.86
N SER A 63 21.76 -15.91 -10.77
CA SER A 63 22.79 -15.09 -11.41
C SER A 63 22.16 -13.96 -12.24
N PRO A 64 22.86 -12.81 -12.41
CA PRO A 64 22.32 -11.64 -13.10
C PRO A 64 21.91 -11.91 -14.56
N VAL A 65 22.55 -12.89 -15.21
CA VAL A 65 22.19 -13.35 -16.56
C VAL A 65 20.78 -13.96 -16.57
N LYS A 66 20.45 -14.78 -15.57
CA LYS A 66 19.13 -15.42 -15.46
C LYS A 66 18.05 -14.41 -15.05
N GLN A 67 18.39 -13.44 -14.21
CA GLN A 67 17.47 -12.35 -13.85
C GLN A 67 17.07 -11.52 -15.07
N ARG A 68 18.02 -11.18 -15.96
CA ARG A 68 17.74 -10.44 -17.21
C ARG A 68 16.76 -11.17 -18.13
N VAL A 69 16.88 -12.50 -18.24
CA VAL A 69 15.95 -13.32 -19.03
C VAL A 69 14.53 -13.24 -18.47
N ILE A 70 14.39 -13.25 -17.14
CA ILE A 70 13.09 -13.13 -16.46
C ILE A 70 12.49 -11.74 -16.71
N THR A 71 13.29 -10.68 -16.61
CA THR A 71 12.84 -9.31 -16.93
C THR A 71 12.31 -9.21 -18.35
N GLN A 72 13.04 -9.77 -19.33
CA GLN A 72 12.62 -9.78 -20.74
C GLN A 72 11.32 -10.54 -21.00
N LEU A 73 11.00 -11.56 -20.18
CA LEU A 73 9.76 -12.32 -20.28
C LEU A 73 8.57 -11.57 -19.66
N ILE A 74 8.79 -10.81 -18.59
CA ILE A 74 7.74 -10.05 -17.87
C ILE A 74 7.38 -8.76 -18.61
N ASP A 75 8.32 -8.15 -19.34
CA ASP A 75 8.12 -6.92 -20.14
C ASP A 75 7.30 -7.13 -21.45
N TRP A 76 6.62 -8.28 -21.61
CA TRP A 76 5.80 -8.61 -22.77
C TRP A 76 4.31 -8.34 -22.51
#